data_AF-A0A1Q7EWD7-F1
#
_entry.id   AF-A0A1Q7EWD7-F1
#
_cell.length_a   1.000
_cell.length_b   1.000
_cell.length_c   1.000
_cell.angle_alpha   90.00
_cell.angle_beta   90.00
_cell.angle_gamma   90.00
#
_symmetry.space_group_name_H-M   'P 1'
#
loop_
_entity.id
_entity.type
_entity.pdbx_description
1 polymer ?
#
loop_
_entity_poly.entity_id
_entity_poly.type
_entity_poly.pdbx_seq_one_letter_code
_entity_poly.pdbx_strand_id
1 'polypeptide(L)'
;METPDEAPNLIDSEAQRHLLANVEKARELGAEVVRLKSDEPAHALLDFARTHGVAHVIVGRSMQPWWKQVLRGSVLTQFLREGTDFDLHVVAATDEERA
;
A
#
# COMPACT_ATOMS: atom_id res chain seq x y z
N MET A 1 4.25 3.36 -4.53
CA MET A 1 3.72 4.56 -5.19
C MET A 1 4.65 5.68 -4.79
N GLU A 2 5.10 6.50 -5.74
CA GLU A 2 5.79 7.75 -5.43
C GLU A 2 4.78 8.85 -5.75
N THR A 3 4.31 9.56 -4.73
CA THR A 3 3.43 10.74 -4.89
C THR A 3 4.21 12.04 -4.72
N PRO A 4 3.76 13.18 -5.28
CA PRO A 4 4.48 14.46 -5.19
C PRO A 4 4.76 14.97 -3.76
N ASP A 5 4.03 14.46 -2.77
CA ASP A 5 4.23 14.72 -1.33
C ASP A 5 5.26 13.78 -0.66
N GLU A 6 5.83 12.83 -1.39
CA GLU A 6 6.94 11.94 -0.96
C GLU A 6 8.29 12.45 -1.50
N ALA A 7 8.55 13.75 -1.33
CA ALA A 7 9.88 14.27 -1.55
C ALA A 7 10.88 13.57 -0.60
N PRO A 8 12.04 13.09 -1.11
CA PRO A 8 13.01 12.28 -0.35
C PRO A 8 13.67 12.97 0.85
N ASN A 9 13.26 14.20 1.20
CA ASN A 9 13.77 14.99 2.30
C ASN A 9 12.86 15.03 3.56
N LEU A 10 11.71 14.35 3.57
CA LEU A 10 10.78 14.30 4.72
C LEU A 10 10.35 12.88 5.15
N ILE A 11 10.88 11.83 4.52
CA ILE A 11 10.65 10.45 4.96
C ILE A 11 11.68 10.13 6.03
N ASP A 12 11.22 9.71 7.21
CA ASP A 12 12.08 9.22 8.28
C ASP A 12 13.01 8.13 7.74
N SER A 13 14.32 8.35 7.83
CA SER A 13 15.35 7.46 7.30
C SER A 13 15.22 6.01 7.79
N GLU A 14 14.57 5.81 8.93
CA GLU A 14 14.17 4.51 9.46
C GLU A 14 13.05 3.87 8.64
N ALA A 15 11.97 4.59 8.34
CA ALA A 15 10.87 4.10 7.51
C ALA A 15 11.33 3.72 6.09
N GLN A 16 12.23 4.50 5.49
CA GLN A 16 12.80 4.18 4.19
C GLN A 16 13.65 2.90 4.24
N ARG A 17 14.43 2.69 5.31
CA ARG A 17 15.20 1.46 5.51
C ARG A 17 14.30 0.25 5.68
N HIS A 18 13.25 0.34 6.48
CA HIS A 18 12.28 -0.75 6.65
C HIS A 18 11.58 -1.10 5.35
N LEU A 19 11.19 -0.10 4.55
CA LEU A 19 10.57 -0.35 3.25
C LEU A 19 11.49 -1.12 2.31
N LEU A 20 12.76 -0.72 2.21
CA LEU A 20 13.75 -1.40 1.37
C LEU A 20 13.99 -2.83 1.85
N ALA A 21 14.14 -3.03 3.16
CA ALA A 21 14.31 -4.36 3.75
C ALA A 21 13.12 -5.29 3.44
N ASN A 22 11.89 -4.78 3.55
CA ASN A 22 10.67 -5.55 3.27
C ASN A 22 10.55 -5.89 1.79
N VAL A 23 10.90 -4.97 0.89
CA VAL A 23 10.91 -5.21 -0.57
C VAL A 23 11.90 -6.31 -0.92
N GLU A 24 13.11 -6.26 -0.36
CA GLU A 24 14.12 -7.28 -0.62
C GLU A 24 13.69 -8.63 -0.07
N LYS A 25 13.11 -8.64 1.15
CA LYS A 25 12.59 -9.87 1.74
C LYS A 25 11.48 -10.50 0.90
N ALA A 26 10.59 -9.68 0.34
CA ALA A 26 9.54 -10.17 -0.55
C ALA A 26 10.13 -10.84 -1.80
N ARG A 27 11.18 -10.26 -2.39
CA ARG A 27 11.89 -10.87 -3.53
C ARG A 27 12.56 -12.20 -3.16
N GLU A 28 13.21 -12.28 -1.99
CA GLU A 28 13.79 -13.53 -1.50
C GLU A 28 12.76 -14.66 -1.38
N LEU A 29 11.52 -14.31 -0.99
CA LEU A 29 10.40 -15.24 -0.90
C LEU A 29 9.77 -15.56 -2.26
N GLY A 30 10.32 -15.03 -3.36
CA GLY A 30 9.83 -15.25 -4.72
C GLY A 30 8.68 -14.34 -5.14
N ALA A 31 8.41 -13.27 -4.39
CA ALA A 31 7.38 -12.31 -4.79
C ALA A 31 7.87 -11.41 -5.94
N GLU A 32 6.98 -11.17 -6.90
CA GLU A 32 7.19 -10.15 -7.92
C GLU A 32 6.87 -8.76 -7.34
N VAL A 33 7.84 -7.85 -7.37
CA VAL A 33 7.66 -6.49 -6.86
C VAL A 33 7.49 -5.52 -8.02
N VAL A 34 6.27 -5.01 -8.19
CA VAL A 34 5.93 -4.00 -9.19
C VAL A 34 5.78 -2.63 -8.54
N ARG A 35 6.38 -1.60 -9.15
CA ARG A 35 6.26 -0.21 -8.69
C ARG A 35 5.53 0.63 -9.72
N LEU A 36 4.34 1.09 -9.34
CA LEU A 36 3.49 1.95 -10.16
C LEU A 36 3.76 3.42 -9.81
N LYS A 37 3.68 4.28 -10.84
CA LYS A 37 3.74 5.74 -10.72
C LYS A 37 2.43 6.31 -11.27
N SER A 38 1.71 7.09 -10.47
CA SER A 38 0.42 7.68 -10.82
C SER A 38 0.12 8.84 -9.89
N ASP A 39 -0.53 9.88 -10.42
CA ASP A 39 -1.11 10.97 -9.63
C ASP A 39 -2.39 10.52 -8.89
N GLU A 40 -2.99 9.41 -9.33
CA GLU A 40 -4.17 8.78 -8.75
C GLU A 40 -3.83 7.33 -8.33
N PRO A 41 -3.32 7.11 -7.10
CA PRO A 41 -2.80 5.81 -6.67
C PRO A 41 -3.85 4.71 -6.61
N ALA A 42 -5.07 5.03 -6.18
CA ALA A 42 -6.13 4.06 -6.03
C ALA A 42 -6.59 3.51 -7.39
N HIS A 43 -6.85 4.38 -8.36
CA HIS A 43 -7.22 3.99 -9.72
C HIS A 43 -6.12 3.13 -10.36
N ALA A 44 -4.85 3.55 -10.23
CA ALA A 44 -3.73 2.79 -10.77
C ALA A 44 -3.59 1.38 -10.17
N LEU A 45 -3.85 1.21 -8.87
CA LEU A 45 -3.83 -0.11 -8.24
C LEU A 45 -5.03 -0.97 -8.67
N LEU A 46 -6.22 -0.37 -8.81
CA LEU A 46 -7.43 -1.07 -9.29
C LEU A 46 -7.25 -1.57 -10.72
N ASP A 47 -6.75 -0.72 -11.62
CA ASP A 47 -6.47 -1.08 -13.01
C ASP A 47 -5.41 -2.17 -13.11
N PHE A 48 -4.35 -2.06 -12.30
CA PHE A 48 -3.32 -3.08 -12.22
C PHE A 48 -3.91 -4.43 -11.78
N ALA A 49 -4.71 -4.43 -10.71
CA ALA A 49 -5.37 -5.62 -10.20
C ALA A 49 -6.27 -6.28 -11.26
N ARG A 50 -7.07 -5.50 -11.97
CA ARG A 50 -7.95 -6.00 -13.04
C ARG A 50 -7.17 -6.57 -14.22
N THR A 51 -6.16 -5.83 -14.69
CA THR A 51 -5.37 -6.21 -15.88
C THR A 51 -4.58 -7.50 -15.63
N HIS A 52 -4.14 -7.73 -14.39
CA HIS A 52 -3.35 -8.90 -14.00
C HIS A 52 -4.20 -10.01 -13.34
N GLY A 53 -5.52 -9.86 -13.30
CA GLY A 53 -6.43 -10.87 -12.75
C GLY A 53 -6.18 -11.18 -11.26
N VAL A 54 -5.86 -10.16 -10.47
CA VAL A 54 -5.61 -10.31 -9.02
C VAL A 54 -6.91 -10.68 -8.32
N ALA A 55 -6.93 -11.82 -7.62
CA ALA A 55 -8.09 -12.29 -6.86
C ALA A 55 -8.14 -11.77 -5.42
N HIS A 56 -6.98 -11.56 -4.79
CA HIS A 56 -6.87 -11.16 -3.39
C HIS A 56 -5.94 -9.96 -3.25
N VAL A 57 -6.43 -8.92 -2.59
CA VAL A 57 -5.68 -7.72 -2.25
C VAL A 57 -5.51 -7.67 -0.74
N ILE A 58 -4.26 -7.65 -0.27
CA ILE A 58 -3.93 -7.58 1.16
C ILE A 58 -3.34 -6.21 1.47
N VAL A 59 -3.93 -5.51 2.44
CA VAL A 59 -3.50 -4.18 2.86
C VAL A 59 -3.30 -4.14 4.37
N GLY A 60 -2.15 -3.65 4.82
CA GLY A 60 -1.91 -3.39 6.24
C GLY A 60 -2.74 -2.21 6.75
N ARG A 61 -3.34 -2.33 7.92
CA ARG A 61 -4.03 -1.23 8.60
C ARG A 61 -3.00 -0.17 8.97
N SER A 62 -3.08 0.99 8.33
CA SER A 62 -2.23 2.12 8.69
C SER A 62 -2.58 2.62 10.10
N MET A 63 -1.56 2.86 10.93
CA MET A 63 -1.69 3.51 12.24
C MET A 63 -1.83 5.04 12.14
N GLN A 64 -1.82 5.59 10.91
CA GLN A 64 -2.01 7.02 10.70
C GLN A 64 -3.45 7.45 11.05
N PRO A 65 -3.66 8.67 11.56
CA PRO A 65 -4.98 9.13 11.93
C PRO A 65 -5.96 9.11 10.75
N TRP A 66 -7.14 8.52 10.95
CA TRP A 66 -8.19 8.34 9.94
C TRP A 66 -8.57 9.64 9.19
N TRP A 67 -8.54 10.80 9.86
CA TRP A 67 -8.81 12.11 9.25
C TRP A 67 -7.75 12.55 8.22
N LYS A 68 -6.48 12.14 8.38
CA LYS A 68 -5.43 12.38 7.36
C LYS A 68 -5.61 11.47 6.12
N GLN A 69 -6.26 10.31 6.29
CA GLN A 69 -6.61 9.42 5.18
C GLN A 69 -7.80 9.94 4.37
N VAL A 70 -8.74 10.62 5.02
CA VAL A 70 -9.93 11.21 4.37
C VAL A 70 -9.55 12.42 3.50
N LEU A 71 -8.53 13.20 3.90
CA LEU A 71 -8.14 14.43 3.19
C LEU A 71 -7.47 14.21 1.82
N ARG A 72 -6.92 13.01 1.54
CA ARG A 72 -6.27 12.65 0.26
C ARG A 72 -7.09 11.70 -0.62
N GLY A 73 -8.31 11.36 -0.22
CA GLY A 73 -9.03 10.22 -0.80
C GLY A 73 -8.37 8.92 -0.34
N SER A 74 -8.94 8.29 0.69
CA SER A 74 -8.40 7.05 1.22
C SER A 74 -8.42 5.98 0.12
N VAL A 75 -7.25 5.51 -0.31
CA VAL A 75 -7.10 4.39 -1.26
C VAL A 75 -7.98 3.22 -0.84
N LEU A 76 -8.07 2.95 0.47
CA LEU A 76 -8.93 1.91 1.02
C LEU A 76 -10.42 2.19 0.74
N THR A 77 -10.88 3.43 0.91
CA THR A 77 -12.28 3.79 0.63
C THR A 77 -12.61 3.63 -0.85
N GLN A 78 -11.67 3.96 -1.74
CA GLN A 78 -11.88 3.78 -3.17
C GLN A 78 -11.88 2.31 -3.56
N PHE A 79 -10.99 1.50 -2.98
CA PHE A 79 -11.01 0.04 -3.10
C PHE A 79 -12.33 -0.57 -2.62
N LEU A 80 -12.88 -0.10 -1.50
CA LEU A 80 -14.18 -0.58 -1.00
C LEU A 80 -15.36 -0.17 -1.89
N ARG A 81 -15.24 0.93 -2.64
CA ARG A 81 -16.32 1.42 -3.52
C ARG A 81 -16.27 0.79 -4.91
N GLU A 82 -15.08 0.61 -5.46
CA GLU A 82 -14.87 0.24 -6.88
C GLU A 82 -14.29 -1.17 -7.07
N GLY A 83 -13.73 -1.74 -6.01
CA GLY A 83 -13.05 -3.04 -6.01
C GLY A 83 -13.96 -4.22 -5.69
N THR A 84 -15.08 -4.37 -6.42
CA THR A 84 -16.00 -5.50 -6.23
C THR A 84 -15.52 -6.80 -6.86
N ASP A 85 -14.45 -6.74 -7.66
CA ASP A 85 -13.99 -7.84 -8.52
C ASP A 85 -12.92 -8.72 -7.84
N PHE A 86 -12.54 -8.41 -6.61
CA PHE A 86 -11.49 -9.09 -5.85
C PHE A 86 -11.76 -9.01 -4.33
N ASP A 87 -11.16 -9.91 -3.57
CA ASP A 87 -11.27 -9.93 -2.11
C ASP A 87 -10.26 -8.96 -1.48
N LEU A 88 -10.75 -8.05 -0.64
CA LEU A 88 -9.91 -7.09 0.08
C LEU A 88 -9.73 -7.50 1.55
N HIS A 89 -8.49 -7.82 1.93
CA HIS A 89 -8.12 -8.19 3.29
C HIS A 89 -7.38 -7.04 3.96
N VAL A 90 -7.93 -6.53 5.07
CA VAL A 90 -7.27 -5.51 5.89
C VAL A 90 -6.67 -6.17 7.13
N VAL A 91 -5.35 -6.24 7.20
CA VAL A 91 -4.62 -6.89 8.30
C VAL A 91 -4.22 -5.84 9.32
N ALA A 92 -4.68 -5.97 10.56
CA ALA A 92 -4.20 -5.13 11.65
C ALA A 92 -2.77 -5.52 12.01
N ALA A 93 -1.89 -4.55 12.24
CA ALA A 93 -0.65 -4.82 12.95
C ALA A 93 -1.02 -5.23 14.38
N THR A 94 -0.80 -6.49 14.72
CA THR A 94 -0.78 -6.93 16.11
C THR A 94 0.54 -6.44 16.70
N ASP A 95 0.50 -5.79 17.87
CA ASP A 95 1.68 -5.35 18.62
C ASP A 95 2.48 -6.55 19.19
N GLU A 96 2.78 -7.56 18.38
CA GLU A 96 3.64 -8.69 18.73
C GLU A 96 5.01 -8.56 18.06
N GLU A 97 5.65 -7.40 18.18
CA GLU A 97 7.09 -7.26 17.88
C GLU A 97 7.68 -6.01 18.56
N ARG A 98 7.35 -5.86 19.85
CA ARG A 98 8.10 -5.04 20.81
C ARG A 98 8.28 -5.85 22.10
N ALA A 99 9.06 -6.93 22.04
CA ALA A 99 9.56 -7.65 23.20
C ALA A 99 11.07 -7.87 23.06
#